data_AF-A0A7K2XMQ0-F1
#
_entry.id   AF-A0A7K2XMQ0-F1
#
_cell.length_a   1.000
_cell.length_b   1.000
_cell.length_c   1.000
_cell.angle_alpha   90.00
_cell.angle_beta   90.00
_cell.angle_gamma   90.00
#
_symmetry.space_group_name_H-M   'P 1'
#
loop_
_entity.id
_entity.type
_entity.pdbx_description
1 polymer ?
#
loop_
_entity_poly.entity_id
_entity_poly.type
_entity_poly.pdbx_seq_one_letter_code
_entity_poly.pdbx_strand_id
1 'polypeptide(L)'
;MDWLDPEPFLRGTAWLDGKRPVRADPDDLARLPWDVAARAELPIGVRIEFTAAPGTRAVELRYRAAVPDADDPLRDLRHCFALWSGVRFVGETCVAPAAETVVKLPLPPGGGVFSVYLPEGQAPVPLALRAVGGALSPA
;
A
#
# COMPACT_ATOMS: atom_id res chain seq x y z
N MET A 1 -13.86 -16.12 -3.96
CA MET A 1 -12.84 -15.36 -4.69
C MET A 1 -11.93 -14.77 -3.65
N ASP A 2 -10.71 -15.26 -3.65
CA ASP A 2 -9.85 -15.29 -2.48
C ASP A 2 -8.91 -14.10 -2.46
N TRP A 3 -8.43 -13.78 -1.27
CA TRP A 3 -7.40 -12.77 -1.06
C TRP A 3 -6.09 -13.21 -1.71
N LEU A 4 -5.47 -12.31 -2.47
CA LEU A 4 -4.18 -12.49 -3.14
C LEU A 4 -3.05 -12.03 -2.21
N ASP A 5 -1.91 -12.71 -2.31
CA ASP A 5 -0.67 -12.26 -1.67
C ASP A 5 -0.23 -10.92 -2.30
N PRO A 6 0.03 -9.87 -1.51
CA PRO A 6 0.49 -8.59 -2.06
C PRO A 6 1.92 -8.64 -2.60
N GLU A 7 2.76 -9.59 -2.19
CA GLU A 7 4.19 -9.58 -2.51
C GLU A 7 4.50 -9.48 -4.02
N PRO A 8 3.87 -10.26 -4.92
CA PRO A 8 4.13 -10.15 -6.36
C PRO A 8 3.77 -8.78 -6.97
N PHE A 9 2.92 -8.02 -6.29
CA PHE A 9 2.43 -6.70 -6.72
C PHE A 9 3.26 -5.55 -6.15
N LEU A 10 4.18 -5.80 -5.23
CA LEU A 10 5.01 -4.75 -4.64
C LEU A 10 6.01 -4.22 -5.67
N ARG A 11 6.12 -2.89 -5.78
CA ARG A 11 7.14 -2.18 -6.56
C ARG A 11 7.79 -1.11 -5.69
N GLY A 12 9.05 -0.78 -6.01
CA GLY A 12 9.84 0.13 -5.17
C GLY A 12 10.32 -0.48 -3.86
N THR A 13 10.27 -1.81 -3.74
CA THR A 13 10.73 -2.57 -2.56
C THR A 13 12.08 -3.22 -2.88
N ALA A 14 13.09 -2.97 -2.06
CA ALA A 14 14.40 -3.61 -2.17
C ALA A 14 14.54 -4.83 -1.24
N TRP A 15 13.91 -4.76 -0.06
CA TRP A 15 14.00 -5.77 0.99
C TRP A 15 12.64 -6.00 1.66
N LEU A 16 12.45 -7.19 2.21
CA LEU A 16 11.30 -7.56 3.01
C LEU A 16 11.76 -8.04 4.39
N ASP A 17 11.19 -7.48 5.45
CA ASP A 17 11.24 -8.03 6.81
C ASP A 17 9.93 -8.82 7.05
N GLY A 18 9.99 -10.14 6.83
CA GLY A 18 8.80 -10.96 6.71
C GLY A 18 7.90 -10.50 5.56
N LYS A 19 6.75 -9.88 5.88
CA LYS A 19 5.83 -9.29 4.89
C LYS A 19 5.94 -7.77 4.76
N ARG A 20 6.80 -7.13 5.56
CA ARG A 20 6.95 -5.67 5.59
C ARG A 20 7.97 -5.22 4.55
N PRO A 21 7.59 -4.34 3.60
CA PRO A 21 8.57 -3.63 2.77
C PRO A 21 9.46 -2.73 3.61
N VAL A 22 10.77 -2.89 3.49
CA VAL A 22 11.77 -2.07 4.20
C VAL A 22 12.84 -1.57 3.23
N ARG A 23 13.53 -0.48 3.63
CA ARG A 23 14.51 0.21 2.79
C ARG A 23 15.98 -0.10 3.12
N ALA A 24 16.21 -0.93 4.13
CA ALA A 24 17.51 -1.46 4.49
C ALA A 24 17.41 -2.97 4.67
N ASP A 25 18.54 -3.66 4.52
CA ASP A 25 18.63 -5.10 4.77
C ASP A 25 18.28 -5.40 6.24
N PRO A 26 17.22 -6.19 6.51
CA PRO A 26 16.86 -6.58 7.87
C PRO A 26 18.00 -7.21 8.66
N ASP A 27 18.90 -7.92 7.97
CA ASP A 27 20.02 -8.63 8.59
C ASP A 27 21.19 -7.69 8.95
N ASP A 28 21.18 -6.44 8.47
CA ASP A 28 22.26 -5.45 8.67
C ASP A 28 21.84 -4.23 9.52
N LEU A 29 20.61 -4.21 10.06
CA LEU A 29 20.06 -3.06 10.80
C LEU A 29 20.88 -2.67 12.04
N ALA A 30 21.52 -3.64 12.70
CA ALA A 30 22.29 -3.41 13.92
C ALA A 30 23.54 -2.52 13.72
N ARG A 31 23.97 -2.31 12.47
CA ARG A 31 25.10 -1.43 12.13
C ARG A 31 24.69 0.01 11.88
N LEU A 32 23.40 0.26 11.75
CA LEU A 32 22.86 1.60 11.53
C LEU A 32 22.62 2.29 12.88
N PRO A 33 22.79 3.62 12.96
CA PRO A 33 22.21 4.39 14.05
C PRO A 33 20.73 4.08 14.20
N TRP A 34 20.24 4.01 15.44
CA TRP A 34 18.86 3.61 15.75
C TRP A 34 17.81 4.41 14.96
N ASP A 35 18.01 5.72 14.81
CA ASP A 35 17.08 6.61 14.12
C ASP A 35 17.07 6.34 12.61
N VAL A 36 18.21 6.02 12.03
CA VAL A 36 18.33 5.60 10.64
C VAL A 36 17.61 4.26 10.41
N ALA A 37 17.80 3.29 11.31
CA ALA A 37 17.09 2.01 11.25
C ALA A 37 15.57 2.22 11.34
N ALA A 38 15.09 3.03 12.27
CA ALA A 38 13.67 3.37 12.41
C ALA A 38 13.10 4.03 11.14
N ARG A 39 13.88 4.88 10.46
CA ARG A 39 13.45 5.50 9.18
C ARG A 39 13.44 4.51 8.01
N ALA A 40 14.20 3.42 8.07
CA ALA A 40 14.22 2.40 7.04
C ALA A 40 12.94 1.55 7.03
N GLU A 41 12.17 1.54 8.12
CA GLU A 41 10.84 0.90 8.19
C GLU A 41 9.76 1.64 7.40
N LEU A 42 9.96 2.93 7.10
CA LEU A 42 9.03 3.70 6.28
C LEU A 42 9.11 3.24 4.82
N PRO A 43 8.00 2.80 4.21
CA PRO A 43 7.98 2.22 2.88
C PRO A 43 7.97 3.32 1.79
N ILE A 44 8.92 4.27 1.87
CA ILE A 44 9.01 5.41 0.96
C ILE A 44 9.23 4.91 -0.47
N GLY A 45 8.34 5.30 -1.39
CA GLY A 45 8.36 4.90 -2.80
C GLY A 45 7.82 3.49 -3.07
N VAL A 46 7.36 2.77 -2.04
CA VAL A 46 6.71 1.47 -2.19
C VAL A 46 5.27 1.67 -2.65
N ARG A 47 4.88 0.92 -3.68
CA ARG A 47 3.54 0.94 -4.24
C ARG A 47 3.07 -0.46 -4.58
N ILE A 48 1.75 -0.64 -4.67
CA ILE A 48 1.15 -1.83 -5.26
C ILE A 48 0.90 -1.54 -6.73
N GLU A 49 1.45 -2.36 -7.62
CA GLU A 49 1.26 -2.24 -9.07
C GLU A 49 0.57 -3.50 -9.62
N PHE A 50 -0.51 -3.30 -10.37
CA PHE A 50 -1.33 -4.39 -10.88
C PHE A 50 -1.95 -4.06 -12.22
N THR A 51 -2.21 -5.10 -13.00
CA THR A 51 -3.10 -5.08 -14.15
C THR A 51 -4.48 -5.57 -13.73
N ALA A 52 -5.50 -4.71 -13.91
CA ALA A 52 -6.90 -5.06 -13.68
C ALA A 52 -7.57 -5.49 -14.98
N ALA A 53 -8.23 -6.65 -14.95
CA ALA A 53 -9.03 -7.12 -16.08
C ALA A 53 -10.24 -6.20 -16.34
N PRO A 54 -10.72 -6.08 -17.59
CA PRO A 54 -11.97 -5.37 -17.88
C PRO A 54 -13.12 -5.86 -16.99
N GLY A 55 -13.94 -4.92 -16.49
CA GLY A 55 -15.03 -5.21 -15.56
C GLY A 55 -14.64 -5.20 -14.08
N THR A 56 -13.35 -5.14 -13.75
CA THR A 56 -12.88 -4.88 -12.37
C THR A 56 -13.24 -3.46 -11.96
N ARG A 57 -14.03 -3.31 -10.88
CA ARG A 57 -14.63 -2.02 -10.48
C ARG A 57 -13.88 -1.35 -9.32
N ALA A 58 -13.17 -2.14 -8.53
CA ALA A 58 -12.36 -1.68 -7.42
C ALA A 58 -11.28 -2.71 -7.08
N VAL A 59 -10.27 -2.25 -6.37
CA VAL A 59 -9.36 -3.12 -5.60
C VAL A 59 -9.61 -2.89 -4.11
N GLU A 60 -9.63 -3.97 -3.35
CA GLU A 60 -9.60 -3.93 -1.90
C GLU A 60 -8.20 -4.32 -1.43
N LEU A 61 -7.62 -3.48 -0.59
CA LEU A 61 -6.32 -3.69 0.03
C LEU A 61 -6.52 -3.82 1.54
N ARG A 62 -6.21 -5.01 2.08
CA ARG A 62 -6.07 -5.20 3.52
C ARG A 62 -4.66 -4.80 3.94
N TYR A 63 -4.54 -3.98 4.97
CA TYR A 63 -3.25 -3.49 5.44
C TYR A 63 -3.24 -3.30 6.96
N ARG A 64 -2.04 -3.24 7.54
CA ARG A 64 -1.79 -2.67 8.87
C ARG A 64 -1.03 -1.37 8.75
N ALA A 65 -1.23 -0.43 9.66
CA ALA A 65 -0.48 0.82 9.70
C ALA A 65 -0.46 1.40 11.12
N ALA A 66 0.47 2.32 11.37
CA ALA A 66 0.49 3.10 12.60
C ALA A 66 -0.78 3.97 12.68
N VAL A 67 -1.45 3.93 13.83
CA VAL A 67 -2.62 4.78 14.09
C VAL A 67 -2.12 6.11 14.64
N PRO A 68 -2.50 7.26 14.05
CA PRO A 68 -2.12 8.56 14.58
C PRO A 68 -2.73 8.80 15.97
N ASP A 69 -2.01 9.55 16.80
CA ASP A 69 -2.46 9.96 18.12
C ASP A 69 -3.78 10.76 18.05
N ALA A 70 -4.53 10.74 19.14
CA ALA A 70 -5.87 11.35 19.19
C ALA A 70 -5.85 12.88 19.00
N ASP A 71 -4.75 13.53 19.35
CA ASP A 71 -4.50 14.97 19.21
C ASP A 71 -3.81 15.36 17.91
N ASP A 72 -3.49 14.41 17.01
CA ASP A 72 -2.95 14.71 15.69
C ASP A 72 -4.03 15.41 14.83
N PRO A 73 -3.80 16.66 14.38
CA PRO A 73 -4.80 17.43 13.63
C PRO A 73 -5.13 16.84 12.26
N LEU A 74 -4.30 15.93 11.74
CA LEU A 74 -4.50 15.26 10.46
C LEU A 74 -5.00 13.83 10.62
N ARG A 75 -5.28 13.37 11.84
CA ARG A 75 -5.64 11.97 12.15
C ARG A 75 -6.57 11.36 11.10
N ASP A 76 -7.71 11.98 10.82
CA ASP A 76 -8.72 11.43 9.90
C ASP A 76 -8.29 11.37 8.42
N LEU A 77 -7.21 12.07 8.05
CA LEU A 77 -6.62 12.09 6.69
C LEU A 77 -5.30 11.31 6.60
N ARG A 78 -4.77 10.76 7.69
CA ARG A 78 -3.43 10.12 7.66
C ARG A 78 -3.39 8.83 6.85
N HIS A 79 -4.52 8.17 6.60
CA HIS A 79 -4.61 6.93 5.81
C HIS A 79 -5.23 7.22 4.44
N CYS A 80 -4.57 8.07 3.65
CA CYS A 80 -4.94 8.36 2.26
C CYS A 80 -4.08 7.53 1.29
N PHE A 81 -4.74 6.92 0.32
CA PHE A 81 -4.13 6.09 -0.71
C PHE A 81 -4.37 6.73 -2.08
N ALA A 82 -3.30 6.96 -2.83
CA ALA A 82 -3.39 7.58 -4.15
C ALA A 82 -3.34 6.52 -5.26
N LEU A 83 -4.33 6.54 -6.14
CA LEU A 83 -4.45 5.66 -7.30
C LEU A 83 -4.00 6.38 -8.57
N TRP A 84 -3.16 5.71 -9.34
CA TRP A 84 -2.59 6.21 -10.59
C TRP A 84 -2.76 5.19 -11.72
N SER A 85 -2.83 5.70 -12.96
CA SER A 85 -2.82 4.93 -14.21
C SER A 85 -1.69 5.48 -15.09
N GLY A 86 -0.52 4.83 -15.05
CA GLY A 86 0.70 5.42 -15.60
C GLY A 86 1.00 6.76 -14.90
N VAL A 87 1.14 7.83 -15.68
CA VAL A 87 1.40 9.20 -15.17
C VAL A 87 0.13 9.97 -14.79
N ARG A 88 -1.06 9.39 -14.97
CA ARG A 88 -2.33 10.05 -14.69
C ARG A 88 -2.80 9.73 -13.27
N PHE A 89 -3.04 10.77 -12.48
CA PHE A 89 -3.75 10.66 -11.21
C PHE A 89 -5.22 10.29 -11.46
N VAL A 90 -5.69 9.22 -10.83
CA VAL A 90 -7.07 8.73 -10.94
C VAL A 90 -7.91 9.28 -9.79
N GLY A 91 -7.36 9.23 -8.57
CA GLY A 91 -8.05 9.69 -7.38
C GLY A 91 -7.32 9.27 -6.11
N GLU A 92 -7.82 9.77 -5.00
CA GLU A 92 -7.35 9.43 -3.66
C GLU A 92 -8.51 8.86 -2.84
N THR A 93 -8.22 7.88 -2.00
CA THR A 93 -9.18 7.30 -1.06
C THR A 93 -8.61 7.39 0.34
N CYS A 94 -9.25 8.18 1.20
CA CYS A 94 -8.91 8.30 2.60
C CYS A 94 -9.89 7.48 3.44
N VAL A 95 -9.37 6.76 4.42
CA VAL A 95 -10.17 5.98 5.38
C VAL A 95 -9.81 6.38 6.79
N ALA A 96 -10.74 6.21 7.72
CA ALA A 96 -10.46 6.40 9.13
C ALA A 96 -9.28 5.50 9.56
N PRO A 97 -8.27 6.04 10.26
CA PRO A 97 -7.14 5.24 10.72
C PRO A 97 -7.56 4.10 11.63
N ALA A 98 -7.03 2.92 11.36
CA ALA A 98 -7.19 1.72 12.16
C ALA A 98 -5.93 0.86 12.04
N ALA A 99 -5.63 0.09 13.10
CA ALA A 99 -4.41 -0.71 13.17
C ALA A 99 -4.33 -1.78 12.08
N GLU A 100 -5.46 -2.45 11.77
CA GLU A 100 -5.64 -3.32 10.60
C GLU A 100 -7.01 -3.00 9.98
N THR A 101 -7.07 -2.74 8.68
CA THR A 101 -8.34 -2.46 7.99
C THR A 101 -8.23 -2.75 6.48
N VAL A 102 -9.34 -2.58 5.78
CA VAL A 102 -9.44 -2.69 4.33
C VAL A 102 -9.78 -1.33 3.75
N VAL A 103 -8.96 -0.85 2.81
CA VAL A 103 -9.33 0.27 1.94
C VAL A 103 -9.85 -0.29 0.61
N LYS A 104 -10.93 0.30 0.10
CA LYS A 104 -11.50 -0.03 -1.21
C LYS A 104 -11.27 1.14 -2.17
N LEU A 105 -10.41 0.94 -3.16
CA LEU A 105 -10.10 1.96 -4.15
C LEU A 105 -10.91 1.70 -5.44
N PRO A 106 -11.82 2.61 -5.83
CA PRO A 106 -12.57 2.47 -7.08
C PRO A 106 -11.63 2.58 -8.29
N LEU A 107 -11.88 1.75 -9.30
CA LEU A 107 -11.14 1.78 -10.57
C LEU A 107 -12.01 2.38 -11.68
N PRO A 108 -11.43 3.11 -12.63
CA PRO A 108 -12.15 3.55 -13.82
C PRO A 108 -12.56 2.32 -14.66
N PRO A 109 -13.65 2.43 -15.45
CA PRO A 109 -14.07 1.36 -16.32
C PRO A 109 -13.02 1.07 -17.40
N GLY A 110 -12.92 -0.19 -17.83
CA GLY A 110 -12.08 -0.61 -18.95
C GLY A 110 -10.86 -1.46 -18.58
N GLY A 111 -10.49 -1.54 -17.31
CA GLY A 111 -9.27 -2.25 -16.87
C GLY A 111 -8.00 -1.48 -17.23
N GLY A 112 -6.84 -2.13 -17.09
CA GLY A 112 -5.52 -1.54 -17.38
C GLY A 112 -4.53 -1.67 -16.23
N VAL A 113 -3.38 -1.01 -16.37
CA VAL A 113 -2.30 -1.00 -15.36
C VAL A 113 -2.49 0.16 -14.40
N PHE A 114 -2.45 -0.14 -13.10
CA PHE A 114 -2.62 0.83 -12.03
C PHE A 114 -1.54 0.71 -10.98
N SER A 115 -1.28 1.82 -10.29
CA SER A 115 -0.42 1.88 -9.11
C SER A 115 -1.18 2.50 -7.94
N VAL A 116 -1.07 1.88 -6.77
CA VAL A 116 -1.57 2.41 -5.50
C VAL A 116 -0.38 2.80 -4.63
N TYR A 117 -0.25 4.10 -4.39
CA TYR A 117 0.70 4.65 -3.42
C TYR A 117 0.08 4.61 -2.03
N LEU A 118 0.89 4.17 -1.07
CA LEU A 118 0.46 3.91 0.30
C LEU A 118 0.62 5.18 1.17
N PRO A 119 -0.06 5.29 2.32
CA PRO A 119 0.17 6.37 3.29
C PRO A 119 1.52 6.19 4.01
N GLU A 120 2.62 6.46 3.32
CA GLU A 120 3.98 6.10 3.73
C GLU A 120 4.36 6.54 5.15
N GLY A 121 3.89 7.72 5.58
CA GLY A 121 4.13 8.26 6.91
C GLY A 121 3.61 7.37 8.05
N GLN A 122 2.69 6.44 7.76
CA GLN A 122 2.13 5.50 8.74
C GLN A 122 2.68 4.08 8.63
N ALA A 123 3.81 3.91 7.95
CA ALA A 123 4.50 2.62 7.79
C ALA A 123 3.55 1.46 7.40
N PRO A 124 2.69 1.63 6.38
CA PRO A 124 1.68 0.65 6.03
C PRO A 124 2.31 -0.66 5.55
N VAL A 125 1.77 -1.77 6.05
CA VAL A 125 2.12 -3.14 5.65
C VAL A 125 0.96 -3.73 4.88
N PRO A 126 1.08 -3.89 3.55
CA PRO A 126 0.11 -4.63 2.75
C PRO A 126 0.00 -6.08 3.23
N LEU A 127 -1.21 -6.57 3.44
CA LEU A 127 -1.47 -7.93 3.91
C LEU A 127 -2.15 -8.80 2.86
N ALA A 128 -3.03 -8.21 2.05
CA ALA A 128 -3.78 -8.92 1.02
C ALA A 128 -4.43 -7.96 0.02
N LEU A 129 -4.62 -8.42 -1.22
CA LEU A 129 -5.33 -7.71 -2.28
C LEU A 129 -6.55 -8.52 -2.75
N ARG A 130 -7.62 -7.85 -3.19
CA ARG A 130 -8.77 -8.51 -3.80
C ARG A 130 -9.39 -7.65 -4.90
N ALA A 131 -9.73 -8.29 -6.00
CA ALA A 131 -10.49 -7.68 -7.09
C ALA A 131 -11.97 -7.59 -6.72
N VAL A 132 -12.64 -6.49 -7.07
CA VAL A 132 -14.10 -6.39 -6.99
C VAL A 132 -14.69 -6.48 -8.40
N GLY A 133 -15.39 -7.59 -8.67
CA GLY A 133 -16.12 -7.81 -9.93
C GLY A 133 -15.28 -8.31 -11.12
N GLY A 134 -13.97 -8.48 -10.95
CA GLY A 134 -13.06 -8.94 -12.01
C GLY A 134 -11.84 -9.66 -11.43
N ALA A 135 -10.65 -9.43 -11.99
CA ALA A 135 -9.40 -10.07 -11.59
C ALA A 135 -8.22 -9.09 -11.60
N LEU A 136 -7.23 -9.36 -10.76
CA LEU A 136 -5.97 -8.63 -10.71
C LEU A 136 -4.82 -9.59 -11.03
N SER A 137 -3.81 -9.07 -11.74
CA SER A 137 -2.52 -9.73 -11.96
C SER A 137 -1.39 -8.74 -11.72
N PRO A 138 -0.20 -9.17 -11.29
CA PRO A 138 0.94 -8.27 -11.18
C PRO A 138 1.26 -7.61 -12.53
N ALA A 139 1.68 -6.34 -12.49
CA ALA A 139 2.06 -5.57 -13.69
C ALA A 139 3.58 -5.55 -13.92
#